data_AF-C9QKF6-F1
#
_entry.id   AF-C9QKF6-F1
#
_cell.length_a   1.000
_cell.length_b   1.000
_cell.length_c   1.000
_cell.angle_alpha   90.00
_cell.angle_beta   90.00
_cell.angle_gamma   90.00
#
_symmetry.space_group_name_H-M   'P 1'
#
loop_
_entity.id
_entity.type
_entity.pdbx_description
1 polymer ?
#
loop_
_entity_poly.entity_id
_entity_poly.type
_entity_poly.pdbx_seq_one_letter_code
_entity_poly.pdbx_strand_id
1 'polypeptide(L)'
;MDLENIASIATAIGVGVATWQIWESRKLAQATFEDSFNQQYRDLIYAIPVDVLLGKDLPELEKLKAREIVFNYLDLCNEQIAHRNTKRISERLWKNWASGIEENINRALFSEVWSEVKESAPGTFSFLEKLEKEGFKSDPKVWTNV
;
A
#
# COMPACT_ATOMS: atom_id res chain seq x y z
N MET A 1 -46.43 -29.74 10.73
CA MET A 1 -45.27 -28.82 10.71
C MET A 1 -45.59 -27.74 11.73
N ASP A 2 -44.96 -27.82 12.89
CA ASP A 2 -45.28 -26.98 14.04
C ASP A 2 -44.66 -25.58 13.89
N LEU A 3 -45.30 -24.58 14.49
CA LEU A 3 -44.88 -23.17 14.42
C LEU A 3 -43.42 -22.98 14.87
N GLU A 4 -42.98 -23.77 15.85
CA GLU A 4 -41.61 -23.77 16.38
C GLU A 4 -40.57 -24.21 15.34
N ASN A 5 -40.92 -25.16 14.48
CA ASN A 5 -40.04 -25.61 13.41
C ASN A 5 -39.90 -24.53 12.33
N ILE A 6 -41.00 -23.84 12.01
CA ILE A 6 -40.99 -22.71 11.05
C ILE A 6 -40.15 -21.56 11.60
N ALA A 7 -40.32 -21.21 12.89
CA ALA A 7 -39.54 -20.17 13.54
C ALA A 7 -38.04 -20.50 13.57
N SER A 8 -37.69 -21.75 13.91
CA SER A 8 -36.29 -22.20 13.95
C SER A 8 -35.63 -22.17 12.56
N ILE A 9 -36.35 -22.59 11.51
CA ILE A 9 -35.87 -22.50 10.13
C ILE A 9 -35.67 -21.04 9.72
N ALA A 10 -36.62 -20.16 10.04
CA ALA A 10 -36.51 -18.73 9.73
C ALA A 10 -35.32 -18.07 10.45
N THR A 11 -35.07 -18.41 11.71
CA THR A 11 -33.88 -17.94 12.46
C THR A 11 -32.59 -18.43 11.82
N ALA A 12 -32.51 -19.72 11.45
CA ALA A 12 -31.32 -20.28 10.80
C ALA A 12 -31.02 -19.59 9.45
N ILE A 13 -32.05 -19.34 8.64
CA ILE A 13 -31.93 -18.57 7.40
C ILE A 13 -31.46 -17.14 7.69
N GLY A 14 -32.05 -16.47 8.69
CA GLY A 14 -31.68 -15.11 9.10
C GLY A 14 -30.21 -15.00 9.51
N VAL A 15 -29.72 -15.95 10.32
CA VAL A 15 -28.30 -16.02 10.73
C VAL A 15 -27.39 -16.28 9.51
N GLY A 16 -27.81 -17.13 8.59
CA GLY A 16 -27.10 -17.38 7.34
C GLY A 16 -26.95 -16.12 6.49
N VAL A 17 -28.05 -15.38 6.30
CA VAL A 17 -28.06 -14.09 5.57
C VAL A 17 -27.19 -13.06 6.28
N ALA A 18 -27.29 -12.93 7.61
CA ALA A 18 -26.48 -11.99 8.38
C ALA A 18 -24.97 -12.30 8.27
N THR A 19 -24.59 -13.58 8.33
CA THR A 19 -23.20 -14.01 8.17
C THR A 19 -22.67 -13.67 6.78
N TRP A 20 -23.48 -13.90 5.74
CA TRP A 20 -23.14 -13.54 4.37
C TRP A 20 -22.97 -12.02 4.20
N GLN A 21 -23.87 -11.23 4.79
CA GLN A 21 -23.79 -9.77 4.77
C GLN A 21 -22.51 -9.24 5.44
N ILE A 22 -22.11 -9.80 6.59
CA ILE A 22 -20.85 -9.43 7.26
C ILE A 22 -19.65 -9.75 6.37
N TRP A 23 -19.66 -10.89 5.68
CA TRP A 23 -18.59 -11.26 4.78
C TRP A 23 -18.45 -10.30 3.61
N GLU A 24 -19.56 -9.93 2.97
CA GLU A 24 -19.54 -8.98 1.84
C GLU A 24 -19.15 -7.57 2.29
N SER A 25 -19.66 -7.13 3.45
CA SER A 25 -19.26 -5.85 4.05
C SER A 25 -17.74 -5.77 4.31
N ARG A 26 -17.12 -6.86 4.77
CA ARG A 26 -15.65 -6.93 4.96
C ARG A 26 -14.89 -6.80 3.64
N LYS A 27 -15.36 -7.42 2.56
CA LYS A 27 -14.72 -7.29 1.24
C LYS A 27 -14.83 -5.87 0.70
N LEU A 28 -15.99 -5.25 0.82
CA LEU A 28 -16.19 -3.86 0.40
C LEU A 28 -15.29 -2.91 1.21
N ALA A 29 -15.23 -3.09 2.53
CA ALA A 29 -14.33 -2.30 3.38
C ALA A 29 -12.86 -2.48 3.00
N GLN A 30 -12.42 -3.70 2.66
CA GLN A 30 -11.07 -3.95 2.15
C GLN A 30 -10.83 -3.23 0.81
N ALA A 31 -11.76 -3.35 -0.14
CA ALA A 31 -11.62 -2.71 -1.45
C ALA A 31 -11.57 -1.17 -1.34
N THR A 32 -12.43 -0.56 -0.51
CA THR A 32 -12.40 0.88 -0.25
C THR A 32 -11.09 1.32 0.42
N PHE A 33 -10.57 0.52 1.34
CA PHE A 33 -9.28 0.80 1.97
C PHE A 33 -8.13 0.74 0.97
N GLU A 34 -8.08 -0.30 0.13
CA GLU A 34 -7.10 -0.42 -0.96
C GLU A 34 -7.21 0.74 -1.97
N ASP A 35 -8.42 1.17 -2.31
CA ASP A 35 -8.65 2.29 -3.24
C ASP A 35 -8.16 3.62 -2.68
N SER A 36 -8.26 3.83 -1.36
CA SER A 36 -7.74 5.04 -0.72
C SER A 36 -6.21 5.20 -0.89
N PHE A 37 -5.46 4.09 -0.93
CA PHE A 37 -4.03 4.13 -1.24
C PHE A 37 -3.76 4.40 -2.71
N ASN A 38 -4.58 3.85 -3.61
CA ASN A 38 -4.45 4.14 -5.04
C ASN A 38 -4.69 5.62 -5.32
N GLN A 39 -5.65 6.24 -4.61
CA GLN A 39 -5.90 7.68 -4.74
C GLN A 39 -4.71 8.50 -4.23
N GLN A 40 -4.21 8.23 -3.02
CA GLN A 40 -3.03 8.90 -2.47
C GLN A 40 -1.80 8.76 -3.39
N TYR A 41 -1.58 7.57 -3.95
CA TYR A 41 -0.53 7.34 -4.93
C TYR A 41 -0.70 8.22 -6.17
N ARG A 42 -1.91 8.30 -6.73
CA ARG A 42 -2.18 9.16 -7.90
C ARG A 42 -1.97 10.63 -7.59
N ASP A 43 -2.41 11.09 -6.42
CA ASP A 43 -2.26 12.48 -6.01
C ASP A 43 -0.77 12.85 -5.92
N LEU A 44 0.07 11.97 -5.35
CA LEU A 44 1.51 12.17 -5.29
C LEU A 44 2.16 12.10 -6.67
N ILE A 45 1.93 11.05 -7.45
CA ILE A 45 2.58 10.87 -8.76
C ILE A 45 2.19 11.96 -9.74
N TYR A 46 0.95 12.44 -9.72
CA TYR A 46 0.51 13.55 -10.58
C TYR A 46 1.11 14.89 -10.18
N ALA A 47 1.56 15.05 -8.94
CA ALA A 47 2.28 16.24 -8.50
C ALA A 47 3.76 16.22 -8.90
N ILE A 48 4.34 15.04 -9.18
CA ILE A 48 5.72 14.92 -9.63
C ILE A 48 5.83 15.39 -11.09
N PRO A 49 6.78 16.29 -11.42
CA PRO A 49 7.04 16.67 -12.80
C PRO A 49 7.35 15.46 -13.68
N VAL A 50 6.71 15.38 -14.85
CA VAL A 50 6.86 14.24 -15.77
C VAL A 50 8.32 14.00 -16.14
N ASP A 51 9.13 15.04 -16.26
CA ASP A 51 10.55 14.91 -16.57
C ASP A 51 11.32 14.11 -15.51
N VAL A 52 10.96 14.20 -14.22
CA VAL A 52 11.50 13.32 -13.16
C VAL A 52 11.10 11.88 -13.40
N LEU A 53 9.83 11.65 -13.73
CA LEU A 53 9.33 10.31 -14.04
C LEU A 53 10.05 9.75 -15.27
N LEU A 54 10.42 10.58 -16.24
CA LEU A 54 11.19 10.19 -17.41
C LEU A 54 12.72 10.10 -17.17
N GLY A 55 13.20 10.39 -15.96
CA GLY A 55 14.61 10.34 -15.61
C GLY A 55 15.46 11.45 -16.23
N LYS A 56 14.83 12.59 -16.58
CA LYS A 56 15.52 13.77 -17.07
C LYS A 56 15.92 14.68 -15.91
N ASP A 57 16.97 15.46 -16.13
CA ASP A 57 17.39 16.49 -15.20
C ASP A 57 16.39 17.65 -15.16
N LEU A 58 16.21 18.20 -13.96
CA LEU A 58 15.39 19.36 -13.70
C LEU A 58 16.23 20.57 -13.27
N PRO A 59 15.71 21.80 -13.45
CA PRO A 59 16.23 22.96 -12.74
C PRO A 59 16.14 22.76 -11.22
N GLU A 60 17.12 23.30 -10.48
CA GLU A 60 17.28 23.05 -9.04
C GLU A 60 16.03 23.37 -8.21
N LEU A 61 15.31 24.44 -8.55
CA LEU A 61 14.07 24.84 -7.86
C LEU A 61 12.96 23.78 -8.00
N GLU A 62 12.84 23.16 -9.18
CA GLU A 62 11.85 22.11 -9.42
C GLU A 62 12.28 20.79 -8.78
N LYS A 63 13.59 20.53 -8.74
CA LYS A 63 14.17 19.38 -8.04
C LYS A 63 13.83 19.40 -6.55
N LEU A 64 13.92 20.55 -5.89
CA LEU A 64 13.55 20.70 -4.47
C LEU A 64 12.07 20.38 -4.20
N LYS A 65 11.16 20.85 -5.06
CA LYS A 65 9.72 20.53 -4.93
C LYS A 65 9.43 19.05 -5.19
N ALA A 66 10.04 18.50 -6.24
CA ALA A 66 9.89 17.09 -6.58
C ALA A 66 10.45 16.19 -5.47
N ARG A 67 11.55 16.60 -4.83
CA ARG A 67 12.16 15.90 -3.69
C ARG A 67 11.17 15.73 -2.52
N GLU A 68 10.43 16.77 -2.13
CA GLU A 68 9.43 16.66 -1.06
C GLU A 68 8.30 15.68 -1.42
N ILE A 69 7.84 15.70 -2.67
CA ILE A 69 6.80 14.79 -3.14
C ILE A 69 7.31 13.34 -3.17
N VAL A 70 8.57 13.13 -3.60
CA VAL A 70 9.23 11.82 -3.57
C VAL A 70 9.37 11.32 -2.13
N PHE A 71 9.73 12.18 -1.16
CA PHE A 71 9.77 11.79 0.25
C PHE A 71 8.40 11.28 0.72
N ASN A 72 7.32 12.01 0.42
CA ASN A 72 5.95 11.59 0.77
C ASN A 72 5.54 10.29 0.06
N TYR A 73 6.03 10.06 -1.16
CA TYR A 73 5.84 8.78 -1.86
C TYR A 73 6.54 7.62 -1.14
N LEU A 74 7.77 7.81 -0.66
CA LEU A 74 8.48 6.79 0.11
C LEU A 74 7.75 6.47 1.43
N ASP A 75 7.14 7.48 2.05
CA ASP A 75 6.34 7.31 3.27
C ASP A 75 5.07 6.50 3.00
N LEU A 76 4.36 6.85 1.93
CA LEU A 76 3.22 6.07 1.45
C LEU A 76 3.61 4.61 1.20
N CYS A 77 4.77 4.36 0.58
CA CYS A 77 5.26 3.00 0.36
C CYS A 77 5.49 2.26 1.69
N ASN A 78 6.14 2.91 2.65
CA ASN A 78 6.38 2.34 3.98
C ASN A 78 5.06 1.95 4.68
N GLU A 79 4.05 2.82 4.63
CA GLU A 79 2.71 2.53 5.17
C GLU A 79 2.01 1.36 4.45
N GLN A 80 2.05 1.34 3.11
CA GLN A 80 1.47 0.26 2.30
C GLN A 80 2.06 -1.10 2.67
N ILE A 81 3.38 -1.16 2.88
CA ILE A 81 4.10 -2.37 3.30
C ILE A 81 3.68 -2.78 4.72
N ALA A 82 3.56 -1.83 5.65
CA ALA A 82 3.04 -2.09 7.00
C ALA A 82 1.61 -2.64 6.98
N HIS A 83 0.75 -2.12 6.10
CA HIS A 83 -0.60 -2.64 5.92
C HIS A 83 -0.65 -4.02 5.28
N ARG A 84 0.32 -4.35 4.41
CA ARG A 84 0.49 -5.71 3.91
C ARG A 84 0.93 -6.66 5.02
N ASN A 85 1.86 -6.25 5.88
CA ASN A 85 2.28 -7.04 7.05
C ASN A 85 1.10 -7.36 7.98
N THR A 86 0.19 -6.40 8.18
CA THR A 86 -1.04 -6.59 8.97
C THR A 86 -2.18 -7.31 8.24
N LYS A 87 -1.93 -7.90 7.05
CA LYS A 87 -2.90 -8.68 6.25
C LYS A 87 -4.12 -7.89 5.74
N ARG A 88 -4.03 -6.56 5.68
CA ARG A 88 -5.12 -5.69 5.22
C ARG A 88 -5.14 -5.51 3.70
N ILE A 89 -3.97 -5.64 3.06
CA ILE A 89 -3.82 -5.56 1.61
C ILE A 89 -3.86 -6.96 1.00
N SER A 90 -4.61 -7.14 -0.09
CA SER A 90 -4.71 -8.37 -0.85
C SER A 90 -3.40 -8.73 -1.56
N GLU A 91 -3.16 -10.02 -1.78
CA GLU A 91 -1.90 -10.48 -2.42
C GLU A 91 -1.77 -10.00 -3.86
N ARG A 92 -2.88 -10.00 -4.59
CA ARG A 92 -2.93 -9.49 -5.95
C ARG A 92 -2.47 -8.04 -6.03
N LEU A 93 -2.98 -7.18 -5.14
CA LEU A 93 -2.62 -5.77 -5.13
C LEU A 93 -1.18 -5.56 -4.66
N TRP A 94 -0.77 -6.29 -3.63
CA TRP A 94 0.60 -6.24 -3.11
C TRP A 94 1.64 -6.52 -4.21
N LYS A 95 1.45 -7.56 -5.04
CA LYS A 95 2.39 -7.87 -6.13
C LYS A 95 2.55 -6.71 -7.11
N ASN A 96 1.46 -6.01 -7.43
CA ASN A 96 1.52 -4.84 -8.31
C ASN A 96 2.25 -3.68 -7.62
N TRP A 97 1.98 -3.44 -6.34
CA TRP A 97 2.64 -2.39 -5.57
C TRP A 97 4.13 -2.64 -5.41
N ALA A 98 4.55 -3.84 -5.01
CA ALA A 98 5.96 -4.19 -4.85
C ALA A 98 6.77 -3.93 -6.14
N SER A 99 6.23 -4.33 -7.30
CA SER A 99 6.84 -4.05 -8.61
C SER A 99 6.93 -2.55 -8.90
N GLY A 100 5.85 -1.80 -8.66
CA GLY A 100 5.84 -0.35 -8.90
C GLY A 100 6.76 0.43 -7.96
N ILE A 101 6.91 -0.02 -6.71
CA ILE A 101 7.84 0.53 -5.73
C ILE A 101 9.28 0.31 -6.21
N GLU A 102 9.63 -0.91 -6.61
CA GLU A 102 10.95 -1.24 -7.17
C GLU A 102 11.26 -0.37 -8.39
N GLU A 103 10.34 -0.27 -9.35
CA GLU A 103 10.53 0.54 -10.55
C GLU A 103 10.76 2.03 -10.24
N ASN A 104 9.97 2.60 -9.31
CA ASN A 104 10.07 4.01 -8.98
C ASN A 104 11.32 4.33 -8.17
N ILE A 105 11.67 3.52 -7.16
CA ILE A 105 12.89 3.74 -6.34
C ILE A 105 14.15 3.71 -7.21
N ASN A 106 14.17 2.91 -8.27
CA ASN A 106 15.30 2.84 -9.20
C ASN A 106 15.40 4.04 -10.17
N ARG A 107 14.45 5.00 -10.15
CA ARG A 107 14.56 6.25 -10.92
C ARG A 107 15.53 7.21 -10.23
N ALA A 108 16.23 8.03 -11.01
CA ALA A 108 17.33 8.88 -10.54
C ALA A 108 17.00 9.70 -9.26
N LEU A 109 15.97 10.57 -9.32
CA LEU A 109 15.61 11.39 -8.16
C LEU A 109 15.11 10.55 -6.97
N PHE A 110 14.36 9.47 -7.23
CA PHE A 110 13.84 8.61 -6.17
C PHE A 110 14.96 7.90 -5.44
N SER A 111 15.94 7.37 -6.17
CA SER A 111 17.13 6.73 -5.60
C SER A 111 17.98 7.71 -4.80
N GLU A 112 18.10 8.96 -5.27
CA GLU A 112 18.83 10.02 -4.57
C GLU A 112 18.15 10.33 -3.22
N VAL A 113 16.85 10.62 -3.24
CA VAL A 113 16.08 10.91 -2.02
C VAL A 113 16.04 9.71 -1.09
N TRP A 114 15.91 8.49 -1.62
CA TRP A 114 15.89 7.29 -0.80
C TRP A 114 17.23 7.04 -0.09
N SER A 115 18.34 7.29 -0.78
CA SER A 115 19.67 7.20 -0.17
C SER A 115 19.83 8.23 0.95
N GLU A 116 19.41 9.47 0.71
CA GLU A 116 19.44 10.55 1.70
C GLU A 116 18.60 10.20 2.95
N VAL A 117 17.41 9.63 2.77
CA VAL A 117 16.52 9.20 3.87
C VAL A 117 17.20 8.12 4.72
N LYS A 118 17.78 7.10 4.08
CA LYS A 118 18.50 6.02 4.78
C LYS A 118 19.70 6.54 5.57
N GLU A 119 20.41 7.53 5.05
CA GLU A 119 21.57 8.13 5.72
C GLU A 119 21.14 9.05 6.88
N SER A 120 20.11 9.86 6.66
CA SER A 120 19.71 10.92 7.60
C SER A 120 18.79 10.43 8.72
N ALA A 121 17.96 9.42 8.45
CA ALA A 121 16.92 8.95 9.36
C ALA A 121 16.76 7.41 9.34
N PRO A 122 17.84 6.64 9.57
CA PRO A 122 17.81 5.18 9.47
C PRO A 122 16.76 4.56 10.40
N GLY A 123 16.01 3.58 9.89
CA GLY A 123 14.95 2.88 10.62
C GLY A 123 13.60 3.58 10.63
N THR A 124 13.51 4.83 10.15
CA THR A 124 12.22 5.55 10.05
C THR A 124 11.30 4.88 9.04
N PHE A 125 11.89 4.37 7.94
CA PHE A 125 11.18 3.68 6.86
C PHE A 125 11.47 2.17 6.92
N SER A 126 11.48 1.59 8.14
CA SER A 126 11.91 0.21 8.40
C SER A 126 11.25 -0.85 7.52
N PHE A 127 9.97 -0.68 7.17
CA PHE A 127 9.28 -1.61 6.27
C PHE A 127 9.82 -1.51 4.83
N LEU A 128 10.07 -0.29 4.35
CA LEU A 128 10.62 -0.07 3.02
C LEU A 128 12.10 -0.48 2.94
N GLU A 129 12.89 -0.16 3.96
CA GLU A 129 14.29 -0.61 4.09
C GLU A 129 14.38 -2.14 4.06
N LYS A 130 13.50 -2.82 4.79
CA LYS A 130 13.45 -4.28 4.78
C LYS A 130 13.05 -4.84 3.41
N LEU A 131 12.04 -4.23 2.76
CA LEU A 131 11.61 -4.66 1.44
C LEU A 131 12.74 -4.54 0.40
N GLU A 132 13.45 -3.40 0.39
CA GLU A 132 14.61 -3.16 -0.47
C GLU A 132 15.71 -4.19 -0.20
N LYS A 133 16.03 -4.44 1.07
CA LYS A 133 17.04 -5.43 1.48
C LYS A 133 16.70 -6.85 1.03
N GLU A 134 15.41 -7.19 0.99
CA GLU A 134 14.89 -8.46 0.48
C GLU A 134 14.66 -8.44 -1.05
N GLY A 135 15.10 -7.37 -1.73
CA GLY A 135 15.08 -7.23 -3.18
C GLY A 135 13.67 -7.15 -3.76
N PHE A 136 12.72 -6.56 -3.04
CA PHE A 136 11.32 -6.36 -3.45
C PHE A 136 10.52 -7.63 -3.76
N LYS A 137 11.05 -8.81 -3.41
CA LYS A 137 10.45 -10.12 -3.75
C LYS A 137 9.69 -10.77 -2.61
N SER A 138 9.95 -10.33 -1.38
CA SER A 138 9.31 -10.92 -0.22
C SER A 138 7.89 -10.42 -0.02
N ASP A 139 7.12 -11.19 0.72
CA ASP A 139 5.76 -10.82 1.10
C ASP A 139 5.75 -10.35 2.56
N PRO A 140 5.47 -9.06 2.83
CA PRO A 140 5.44 -8.53 4.19
C PRO A 140 4.48 -9.27 5.11
N LYS A 141 3.44 -9.92 4.56
CA LYS A 141 2.49 -10.75 5.32
C LYS A 141 3.14 -11.87 6.14
N VAL A 142 4.33 -12.34 5.74
CA VAL A 142 5.07 -13.41 6.45
C VAL A 142 6.14 -12.87 7.40
N TRP A 143 6.31 -11.55 7.50
CA TRP A 143 7.29 -10.95 8.38
C TRP A 143 6.84 -11.04 9.85
N THR A 144 7.75 -11.46 10.72
CA THR A 144 7.47 -11.56 12.17
C THR A 144 8.01 -10.38 12.96
N ASN A 145 9.08 -9.73 12.47
CA ASN A 145 9.68 -8.52 13.03
C ASN A 145 10.10 -7.60 11.89
N VAL A 146 9.86 -6.30 12.05
CA VAL A 146 10.31 -5.21 11.17
C VAL A 146 10.93 -4.15 12.06
#